data_AF-A0AAD8JAS1-F1
#
_entry.id   AF-A0AAD8JAS1-F1
#
_cell.length_a   1.000
_cell.length_b   1.000
_cell.length_c   1.000
_cell.angle_alpha   90.00
_cell.angle_beta   90.00
_cell.angle_gamma   90.00
#
_symmetry.space_group_name_H-M   'P 1'
#
loop_
_entity.id
_entity.type
_entity.pdbx_description
1 polymer ?
#
loop_
_entity_poly.entity_id
_entity_poly.type
_entity_poly.pdbx_seq_one_letter_code
_entity_poly.pdbx_strand_id
1 'polypeptide(L)'
;MNTTQRSSRPINVDGKNKTKHRKVPRNVSSGESFSGNFSIFSHPGRAQGAGKTRYLDDREYIAANNYVLFNCPEVAPYIEIFTSRLQEQNPDINGAKIDKCLERDFSMWFILYAQNASLIPNEIVRDLASGPLRSVRSVPIYYVNGYKFHTQKYGANK
;
A
#
# COMPACT_ATOMS: atom_id res chain seq x y z
N MET A 1 -49.74 -32.58 21.08
CA MET A 1 -49.41 -33.86 21.75
C MET A 1 -48.08 -34.32 21.16
N ASN A 2 -46.95 -34.54 21.84
CA ASN A 2 -46.49 -34.47 23.25
C ASN A 2 -44.95 -34.22 23.22
N THR A 3 -44.23 -33.64 24.19
CA THR A 3 -44.56 -32.88 25.42
C THR A 3 -43.31 -32.06 25.84
N THR A 4 -43.49 -30.93 26.52
CA THR A 4 -42.42 -30.03 27.01
C THR A 4 -41.58 -30.63 28.15
N GLN A 5 -40.27 -30.37 28.18
CA GLN A 5 -39.59 -29.98 29.42
C GLN A 5 -38.55 -28.86 29.20
N ARG A 6 -38.62 -27.84 30.05
CA ARG A 6 -37.71 -26.70 30.14
C ARG A 6 -36.93 -26.87 31.45
N SER A 7 -35.61 -26.87 31.40
CA SER A 7 -34.76 -26.75 32.60
C SER A 7 -33.93 -25.47 32.53
N SER A 8 -33.68 -24.84 33.66
CA SER A 8 -33.00 -23.54 33.73
C SER A 8 -32.13 -23.41 34.98
N ARG A 9 -30.81 -23.32 34.75
CA ARG A 9 -29.77 -22.85 35.70
C ARG A 9 -29.52 -23.85 36.87
N PRO A 10 -28.35 -23.82 37.56
CA PRO A 10 -27.60 -22.65 37.99
C PRO A 10 -26.36 -22.31 37.15
N ILE A 11 -25.94 -21.05 37.28
CA ILE A 11 -24.59 -20.57 36.95
C ILE A 11 -23.69 -21.01 38.12
N ASN A 12 -22.53 -21.62 37.86
CA ASN A 12 -21.50 -21.73 38.89
C ASN A 12 -20.21 -21.06 38.41
N VAL A 13 -19.69 -20.17 39.24
CA VAL A 13 -18.54 -19.32 38.98
C VAL A 13 -17.38 -19.85 39.81
N ASP A 14 -16.52 -20.68 39.21
CA ASP A 14 -15.07 -20.45 39.20
C ASP A 14 -14.38 -21.48 38.29
N GLY A 15 -13.33 -21.10 37.60
CA GLY A 15 -12.72 -21.96 36.57
C GLY A 15 -11.83 -21.21 35.62
N LYS A 16 -10.60 -20.91 36.06
CA LYS A 16 -9.58 -20.17 35.30
C LYS A 16 -9.13 -20.94 34.05
N ASN A 17 -9.90 -20.86 32.97
CA ASN A 17 -9.53 -21.36 31.64
C ASN A 17 -8.44 -20.47 31.02
N LYS A 18 -7.24 -20.52 31.59
CA LYS A 18 -6.01 -19.99 30.99
C LYS A 18 -5.80 -20.73 29.66
N THR A 19 -6.03 -20.04 28.55
CA THR A 19 -5.76 -20.52 27.18
C THR A 19 -4.24 -20.60 26.92
N LYS A 20 -3.60 -21.57 27.59
CA LYS A 20 -2.21 -21.93 27.31
C LYS A 20 -2.12 -22.50 25.88
N HIS A 21 -1.19 -21.95 25.10
CA HIS A 21 -0.75 -22.43 23.78
C HIS A 21 -1.66 -22.13 22.57
N ARG A 22 -1.85 -20.85 22.24
CA ARG A 22 -1.66 -20.45 20.82
C ARG A 22 -0.19 -20.06 20.63
N LYS A 23 0.59 -20.92 19.99
CA LYS A 23 2.00 -20.64 19.68
C LYS A 23 2.08 -19.35 18.85
N VAL A 24 2.84 -18.36 19.32
CA VAL A 24 3.26 -17.23 18.47
C VAL A 24 4.00 -17.82 17.27
N PRO A 25 3.65 -17.47 16.02
CA PRO A 25 4.40 -17.94 14.86
C PRO A 25 5.85 -17.46 14.96
N ARG A 26 6.81 -18.40 15.07
CA ARG A 26 8.25 -18.13 15.08
C ARG A 26 8.77 -17.74 13.70
N ASN A 27 8.25 -16.65 13.16
CA ASN A 27 8.71 -16.01 11.93
C ASN A 27 8.43 -14.50 12.03
N VAL A 28 8.94 -13.88 13.11
CA VAL A 28 9.17 -12.43 13.11
C VAL A 28 10.38 -12.20 12.20
N SER A 29 10.13 -12.15 10.90
CA SER A 29 11.12 -11.64 9.96
C SER A 29 11.15 -10.14 10.21
N SER A 30 12.14 -9.68 10.99
CA SER A 30 12.47 -8.26 11.06
C SER A 30 12.88 -7.81 9.67
N GLY A 31 11.92 -7.31 8.89
CA GLY A 31 12.26 -6.46 7.75
C GLY A 31 13.02 -5.27 8.32
N GLU A 32 14.18 -4.97 7.75
CA GLU A 32 15.02 -3.88 8.22
C GLU A 32 14.21 -2.58 8.16
N SER A 33 13.97 -2.00 9.34
CA SER A 33 13.24 -0.75 9.45
C SER A 33 14.17 0.39 9.06
N PHE A 34 14.16 0.77 7.79
CA PHE A 34 14.85 1.98 7.34
C PHE A 34 14.32 3.18 8.16
N SER A 35 15.21 3.79 8.94
CA SER A 35 14.88 4.96 9.75
C SER A 35 14.64 6.13 8.79
N GLY A 36 13.39 6.58 8.68
CA GLY A 36 12.93 7.48 7.60
C GLY A 36 11.94 6.85 6.61
N ASN A 37 11.50 5.60 6.81
CA ASN A 37 10.49 4.94 5.97
C ASN A 37 9.18 5.74 5.87
N PHE A 38 8.72 5.99 4.64
CA PHE A 38 7.36 6.49 4.39
C PHE A 38 6.31 5.56 4.99
N SER A 39 5.20 6.15 5.45
CA SER A 39 4.08 5.41 6.05
C SER A 39 3.53 4.28 5.16
N ILE A 40 3.53 4.46 3.83
CA ILE A 40 3.14 3.43 2.84
C ILE A 40 4.00 2.14 2.90
N PHE A 41 5.25 2.22 3.34
CA PHE A 41 6.17 1.08 3.44
C PHE A 41 6.24 0.43 4.84
N SER A 42 5.41 0.88 5.77
CA SER A 42 5.37 0.39 7.17
C SER A 42 4.91 -1.07 7.34
N HIS A 43 4.39 -1.72 6.29
CA HIS A 43 3.79 -3.06 6.35
C HIS A 43 4.67 -4.09 5.63
N PRO A 44 5.65 -4.73 6.32
CA PRO A 44 6.55 -5.69 5.68
C PRO A 44 5.81 -6.95 5.23
N GLY A 45 5.90 -7.25 3.94
CA GLY A 45 5.43 -8.51 3.36
C GLY A 45 6.56 -9.53 3.17
N ARG A 46 6.18 -10.80 2.93
CA ARG A 46 7.10 -11.93 2.73
C ARG A 46 6.90 -12.56 1.36
N ALA A 47 7.94 -12.56 0.54
CA ALA A 47 7.97 -13.32 -0.71
C ALA A 47 8.15 -14.83 -0.47
N GLN A 48 7.61 -15.67 -1.36
CA GLN A 48 7.90 -17.09 -1.41
C GLN A 48 8.09 -17.57 -2.86
N GLY A 49 9.09 -18.43 -3.06
CA GLY A 49 9.47 -18.99 -4.36
C GLY A 49 10.60 -18.22 -5.04
N ALA A 50 11.12 -18.77 -6.15
CA ALA A 50 12.20 -18.16 -6.91
C ALA A 50 11.74 -16.84 -7.54
N GLY A 51 12.43 -15.75 -7.21
CA GLY A 51 12.20 -14.44 -7.83
C GLY A 51 12.87 -14.33 -9.19
N LYS A 52 12.32 -13.50 -10.07
CA LYS A 52 12.91 -13.15 -11.36
C LYS A 52 12.90 -11.64 -11.55
N THR A 53 14.02 -11.08 -12.01
CA THR A 53 14.08 -9.69 -12.45
C THR A 53 13.34 -9.55 -13.77
N ARG A 54 12.54 -8.49 -13.89
CA ARG A 54 11.90 -8.06 -15.14
C ARG A 54 11.79 -6.54 -15.12
N TYR A 55 11.50 -5.96 -16.28
CA TYR A 55 11.10 -4.56 -16.35
C TYR A 55 9.58 -4.44 -16.22
N LEU A 56 9.11 -3.33 -15.65
CA LEU A 56 7.72 -2.88 -15.73
C LEU A 56 7.45 -2.31 -17.12
N ASP A 57 6.29 -2.64 -17.70
CA ASP A 57 5.78 -1.86 -18.84
C ASP A 57 5.30 -0.47 -18.38
N ASP A 58 4.96 0.42 -19.33
CA ASP A 58 4.57 1.79 -18.99
C ASP A 58 3.28 1.87 -18.16
N ARG A 59 2.32 0.95 -18.36
CA ARG A 59 1.07 0.93 -17.59
C ARG A 59 1.33 0.47 -16.17
N GLU A 60 2.14 -0.59 -16.00
CA GLU A 60 2.55 -1.05 -14.67
C GLU A 60 3.39 -0.01 -13.93
N TYR A 61 4.30 0.68 -14.64
CA TYR A 61 5.13 1.74 -14.09
C TYR A 61 4.28 2.92 -13.61
N ILE A 62 3.39 3.44 -14.45
CA ILE A 62 2.48 4.55 -14.10
C ILE A 62 1.58 4.15 -12.93
N ALA A 63 0.98 2.95 -12.97
CA ALA A 63 0.13 2.47 -11.87
C ALA A 63 0.90 2.34 -10.54
N ALA A 64 2.11 1.78 -10.56
CA ALA A 64 2.94 1.67 -9.36
C ALA A 64 3.40 3.04 -8.82
N ASN A 65 3.80 3.95 -9.72
CA ASN A 65 4.24 5.30 -9.35
C ASN A 65 3.09 6.11 -8.74
N ASN A 66 1.94 6.17 -9.42
CA ASN A 66 0.75 6.89 -8.94
C ASN A 66 0.22 6.29 -7.64
N TYR A 67 0.23 4.96 -7.49
CA TYR A 67 -0.15 4.32 -6.22
C TYR A 67 0.73 4.80 -5.06
N VAL A 68 2.05 4.85 -5.26
CA VAL A 68 2.98 5.34 -4.24
C VAL A 68 2.74 6.81 -3.93
N LEU A 69 2.66 7.68 -4.96
CA LEU A 69 2.46 9.11 -4.78
C LEU A 69 1.13 9.46 -4.08
N PHE A 70 0.02 8.82 -4.46
CA PHE A 70 -1.31 9.14 -3.91
C PHE A 70 -1.59 8.48 -2.56
N ASN A 71 -0.82 7.47 -2.14
CA ASN A 71 -0.93 6.84 -0.81
C ASN A 71 0.19 7.31 0.15
N CYS A 72 0.94 8.36 -0.21
CA CYS A 72 1.98 8.97 0.63
C CYS A 72 1.46 10.29 1.23
N PRO A 73 1.16 10.37 2.55
CA PRO A 73 0.70 11.60 3.20
C PRO A 73 1.64 12.80 2.98
N GLU A 74 2.94 12.55 2.90
CA GLU A 74 3.99 13.54 2.65
C GLU A 74 3.89 14.18 1.24
N VAL A 75 3.16 13.56 0.30
CA VAL A 75 2.91 14.07 -1.06
C VAL A 75 1.60 14.88 -1.14
N ALA A 76 0.68 14.73 -0.19
CA ALA A 76 -0.66 15.35 -0.24
C ALA A 76 -0.66 16.87 -0.47
N PRO A 77 0.21 17.69 0.17
CA PRO A 77 0.25 19.13 -0.09
C PRO A 77 0.58 19.49 -1.54
N TYR A 78 1.32 18.63 -2.24
CA TYR A 78 1.69 18.87 -3.64
C TYR A 78 0.55 18.48 -4.60
N ILE A 79 -0.27 17.49 -4.23
CA ILE A 79 -1.53 17.15 -4.92
C ILE A 79 -2.50 18.34 -4.85
N GLU A 80 -2.60 19.00 -3.68
CA GLU A 80 -3.39 20.22 -3.50
C GLU A 80 -2.86 21.36 -4.38
N ILE A 81 -1.55 21.65 -4.36
CA ILE A 81 -0.92 22.69 -5.20
C ILE A 81 -1.19 22.45 -6.70
N PHE A 82 -1.09 21.20 -7.16
CA PHE A 82 -1.40 20.85 -8.54
C PHE A 82 -2.88 21.05 -8.87
N THR A 83 -3.77 20.63 -7.96
CA THR A 83 -5.22 20.76 -8.12
C THR A 83 -5.66 22.23 -8.18
N SER A 84 -5.14 23.08 -7.29
CA SER A 84 -5.41 24.52 -7.29
C SER A 84 -4.98 25.17 -8.61
N ARG A 85 -3.82 24.80 -9.16
CA ARG A 85 -3.36 25.31 -10.47
C ARG A 85 -4.29 24.92 -11.62
N LEU A 86 -4.86 23.71 -11.60
CA LEU A 86 -5.86 23.30 -12.61
C LEU A 86 -7.14 24.14 -12.51
N GLN A 87 -7.58 24.46 -11.28
CA GLN A 87 -8.75 25.30 -11.02
C GLN A 87 -8.51 26.77 -11.39
N GLU A 88 -7.32 27.32 -11.10
CA GLU A 88 -6.90 28.66 -11.53
C GLU A 88 -6.89 28.81 -13.06
N GLN A 89 -6.41 27.78 -13.77
CA GLN A 89 -6.36 27.76 -15.24
C GLN A 89 -7.72 27.49 -15.89
N ASN A 90 -8.63 26.84 -15.19
CA ASN A 90 -9.95 26.47 -15.67
C ASN A 90 -10.96 26.40 -14.51
N PRO A 91 -11.59 27.52 -14.14
CA PRO A 91 -12.50 27.59 -12.98
C PRO A 91 -13.69 26.61 -13.04
N ASP A 92 -14.12 26.22 -14.24
CA ASP A 92 -15.22 25.28 -14.47
C ASP A 92 -14.75 23.81 -14.54
N ILE A 93 -13.51 23.49 -14.14
CA ILE A 93 -13.01 22.12 -14.11
C ILE A 93 -13.70 21.30 -13.03
N ASN A 94 -14.34 20.19 -13.43
CA ASN A 94 -14.99 19.27 -12.49
C ASN A 94 -14.02 18.22 -11.94
N GLY A 95 -14.38 17.60 -10.81
CA GLY A 95 -13.56 16.56 -10.14
C GLY A 95 -13.08 15.46 -11.09
N ALA A 96 -13.98 14.89 -11.90
CA ALA A 96 -13.63 13.82 -12.84
C ALA A 96 -12.64 14.23 -13.96
N LYS A 97 -12.43 15.53 -14.21
CA LYS A 97 -11.34 16.05 -15.05
C LYS A 97 -10.06 16.26 -14.24
N ILE A 98 -10.16 16.76 -13.00
CA ILE A 98 -9.03 16.87 -12.06
C ILE A 98 -8.40 15.49 -11.83
N ASP A 99 -9.20 14.46 -11.52
CA ASP A 99 -8.74 13.09 -11.29
C ASP A 99 -7.94 12.54 -12.49
N LYS A 100 -8.41 12.78 -13.71
CA LYS A 100 -7.71 12.38 -14.95
C LYS A 100 -6.40 13.14 -15.16
N CYS A 101 -6.35 14.43 -14.81
CA CYS A 101 -5.11 15.19 -14.84
C CYS A 101 -4.14 14.74 -13.74
N LEU A 102 -4.63 14.35 -12.55
CA LEU A 102 -3.80 13.74 -11.52
C LEU A 102 -3.20 12.42 -12.02
N GLU A 103 -4.02 11.48 -12.49
CA GLU A 103 -3.55 10.18 -12.98
C GLU A 103 -2.56 10.28 -14.15
N ARG A 104 -2.75 11.26 -15.05
CA ARG A 104 -1.92 11.39 -16.27
C ARG A 104 -0.70 12.27 -16.09
N ASP A 105 -0.84 13.43 -15.43
CA ASP A 105 0.12 14.54 -15.52
C ASP A 105 0.85 14.82 -14.20
N PHE A 106 0.28 14.44 -13.04
CA PHE A 106 0.82 14.79 -11.72
C PHE A 106 2.28 14.35 -11.54
N SER A 107 2.61 13.10 -11.89
CA SER A 107 3.97 12.58 -11.68
C SER A 107 5.03 13.33 -12.50
N MET A 108 4.71 13.70 -13.74
CA MET A 108 5.60 14.49 -14.61
C MET A 108 5.70 15.96 -14.16
N TRP A 109 4.61 16.53 -13.63
CA TRP A 109 4.68 17.84 -12.99
C TRP A 109 5.51 17.81 -11.70
N PHE A 110 5.33 16.77 -10.88
CA PHE A 110 5.92 16.67 -9.54
C PHE A 110 7.44 16.47 -9.59
N ILE A 111 7.95 15.66 -10.52
CA ILE A 111 9.41 15.53 -10.73
C ILE A 111 10.04 16.88 -11.14
N LEU A 112 9.38 17.68 -11.98
CA LEU A 112 9.85 19.02 -12.35
C LEU A 112 9.76 20.01 -11.18
N TYR A 113 8.69 19.94 -10.39
CA TYR A 113 8.51 20.76 -9.18
C TYR A 113 9.57 20.47 -8.12
N ALA A 114 9.94 19.20 -7.95
CA ALA A 114 10.95 18.73 -7.00
C ALA A 114 12.40 19.14 -7.33
N GLN A 115 12.69 19.55 -8.58
CA GLN A 115 14.02 20.07 -8.96
C GLN A 115 14.40 21.34 -8.19
N ASN A 116 13.42 22.11 -7.71
CA ASN A 116 13.67 23.27 -6.86
C ASN A 116 13.62 22.86 -5.38
N ALA A 117 14.80 22.65 -4.79
CA ALA A 117 14.96 22.28 -3.38
C ALA A 117 14.30 23.27 -2.39
N SER A 118 14.09 24.53 -2.78
CA SER A 118 13.39 25.52 -1.94
C SER A 118 11.87 25.29 -1.90
N LEU A 119 11.29 24.60 -2.88
CA LEU A 119 9.87 24.22 -2.92
C LEU A 119 9.60 22.88 -2.23
N ILE A 120 10.61 21.99 -2.21
CA ILE A 120 10.59 20.73 -1.44
C ILE A 120 11.87 20.63 -0.60
N PRO A 121 11.88 21.19 0.63
CA PRO A 121 13.03 21.07 1.54
C PRO A 121 13.29 19.63 1.99
N ASN A 122 12.25 18.80 2.07
CA ASN A 122 12.35 17.40 2.45
C ASN A 122 12.94 16.56 1.32
N GLU A 123 14.21 16.15 1.48
CA GLU A 123 14.95 15.33 0.52
C GLU A 123 14.25 14.02 0.18
N ILE A 124 13.70 13.33 1.17
CA ILE A 124 12.98 12.06 1.00
C ILE A 124 11.79 12.24 0.03
N VAL A 125 11.08 13.38 0.09
CA VAL A 125 9.97 13.68 -0.83
C VAL A 125 10.48 13.99 -2.26
N ARG A 126 11.66 14.58 -2.42
CA ARG A 126 12.30 14.77 -3.75
C ARG A 126 12.73 13.45 -4.36
N ASP A 127 13.28 12.54 -3.56
CA ASP A 127 13.62 11.19 -4.01
C ASP A 127 12.37 10.44 -4.51
N LEU A 128 11.25 10.58 -3.79
CA LEU A 128 9.97 9.99 -4.20
C LEU A 128 9.47 10.54 -5.54
N ALA A 129 9.65 11.83 -5.79
CA ALA A 129 9.26 12.48 -7.05
C ALA A 129 10.00 11.91 -8.28
N SER A 130 11.19 11.30 -8.08
CA SER A 130 11.94 10.62 -9.14
C SER A 130 11.31 9.28 -9.57
N GLY A 131 10.36 8.75 -8.80
CA GLY A 131 9.64 7.52 -9.08
C GLY A 131 10.43 6.23 -8.83
N PRO A 132 9.79 5.05 -9.00
CA PRO A 132 10.43 3.76 -8.73
C PRO A 132 11.42 3.36 -9.83
N LEU A 133 12.30 2.41 -9.53
CA LEU A 133 13.08 1.73 -10.56
C LEU A 133 12.16 0.89 -11.46
N ARG A 134 12.32 0.99 -12.78
CA ARG A 134 11.61 0.13 -13.75
C ARG A 134 12.01 -1.35 -13.65
N SER A 135 13.21 -1.65 -13.16
CA SER A 135 13.68 -3.02 -12.93
C SER A 135 13.17 -3.53 -11.59
N VAL A 136 12.33 -4.56 -11.61
CA VAL A 136 11.64 -5.11 -10.44
C VAL A 136 11.86 -6.61 -10.28
N ARG A 137 11.83 -7.08 -9.03
CA ARG A 137 11.87 -8.50 -8.69
C ARG A 137 10.45 -9.07 -8.55
N SER A 138 9.98 -9.79 -9.56
CA SER A 138 8.71 -10.52 -9.51
C SER A 138 8.88 -11.85 -8.77
N VAL A 139 7.90 -12.22 -7.93
CA VAL A 139 7.87 -13.48 -7.15
C VAL A 139 6.53 -14.19 -7.35
N PRO A 140 6.48 -15.55 -7.32
CA PRO A 140 5.26 -16.28 -7.63
C PRO A 140 4.22 -16.24 -6.51
N ILE A 141 4.63 -16.00 -5.26
CA ILE A 141 3.78 -15.87 -4.07
C ILE A 141 4.27 -14.70 -3.21
N TYR A 142 3.35 -13.91 -2.67
CA TYR A 142 3.64 -12.86 -1.69
C TYR A 142 2.60 -12.88 -0.55
N TYR A 143 3.05 -12.71 0.69
CA TYR A 143 2.19 -12.61 1.88
C TYR A 143 2.28 -11.20 2.45
N VAL A 144 1.15 -10.52 2.65
CA VAL A 144 1.08 -9.19 3.26
C VAL A 144 -0.28 -9.00 3.93
N ASN A 145 -0.32 -8.33 5.09
CA ASN A 145 -1.54 -8.03 5.84
C ASN A 145 -2.46 -9.25 6.10
N GLY A 146 -1.88 -10.44 6.29
CA GLY A 146 -2.61 -11.70 6.48
C GLY A 146 -3.10 -12.38 5.20
N TYR A 147 -3.04 -11.70 4.06
CA TYR A 147 -3.42 -12.23 2.74
C TYR A 147 -2.24 -12.94 2.07
N LYS A 148 -2.58 -13.82 1.12
CA LYS A 148 -1.64 -14.54 0.25
C LYS A 148 -2.01 -14.26 -1.21
N PHE A 149 -1.14 -13.54 -1.89
CA PHE A 149 -1.22 -13.30 -3.33
C PHE A 149 -0.35 -14.32 -4.07
N HIS A 150 -0.76 -14.69 -5.28
CA HIS A 150 0.06 -15.47 -6.19
C HIS A 150 -0.15 -14.99 -7.63
N THR A 151 0.84 -15.22 -8.49
CA THR A 151 0.67 -14.92 -9.92
C THR A 151 -0.33 -15.89 -10.54
N GLN A 152 -1.05 -15.45 -11.59
CA GLN A 152 -1.97 -16.32 -12.33
C GLN A 152 -1.25 -17.57 -12.88
N LYS A 153 -0.04 -17.38 -13.43
CA LYS A 153 0.82 -18.48 -13.91
C LYS A 153 1.19 -19.50 -12.82
N TYR A 154 1.32 -19.08 -11.56
CA TYR A 154 1.54 -20.02 -10.46
C TYR A 154 0.24 -20.73 -10.05
N GLY A 155 -0.89 -20.02 -10.05
CA GLY A 155 -2.21 -20.57 -9.71
C GLY A 155 -2.74 -21.59 -10.71
N ALA A 156 -2.52 -21.38 -12.01
CA ALA A 156 -3.00 -22.24 -13.09
C ALA A 156 -2.37 -23.65 -13.14
N ASN A 157 -1.37 -23.94 -12.29
CA ASN A 157 -0.68 -25.23 -12.20
C ASN A 157 -0.97 -25.94 -10.86
N LYS A 158 -2.15 -25.71 -10.27
CA LYS A 158 -2.61 -26.27 -9.00
C LYS A 158 -4.10 -26.55 -8.99
#